data_AF-A0A1Y3MWC5-F1
#
_entry.id   AF-A0A1Y3MWC5-F1
#
_cell.length_a   1.000
_cell.length_b   1.000
_cell.length_c   1.000
_cell.angle_alpha   90.00
_cell.angle_beta   90.00
_cell.angle_gamma   90.00
#
_symmetry.space_group_name_H-M   'P 1'
#
loop_
_entity.id
_entity.type
_entity.pdbx_description
1 polymer ?
#
loop_
_entity_poly.entity_id
_entity_poly.type
_entity_poly.pdbx_seq_one_letter_code
_entity_poly.pdbx_strand_id
1 'polypeptide(L)'
;MFSSIFKTNEFLYFGIVTGCLSLSFKSLFSGPNNFNDCSIYHDSDFSDCYGFTEEELDKLLINFNISDIDKINIKKKYDGYSCGADNNEGIIKNLYNPYSIMKFLYENKNEKGNYKLESYWINSGSDIIIRNILKRYNYVFEIDFLSVLYGIPIREYEKIINSMDNQIIKLLINQPEKEKRQNLIQNYKNELKERICANKMNYVKVPNEEVLENFSKLLESTIGSLLSKENNVIIEGYINDFIEGIFEKDIKKINENLNNYLMIFSSYHLFEHSNSYENVYQVLLMQLFILWKVRGLTAEEDSGLGRYDFGFPNKNKNNEYILIEIKVYKTDKKENDKKNKDEIENYLHKECINAIKQIEEKKYESKPKMNGYNSFIKYGIAFYKKKCRVEMKINKYDIKCQSNNNNNNNDDDDDDDDDDDNNDDDNDDINNDNNKKRTKVIKTRKRRGRGRRTK
;
A
#
# COMPACT_ATOMS: atom_id res chain seq x y z
N MET A 1 -27.85 -29.53 12.02
CA MET A 1 -27.39 -29.70 10.63
C MET A 1 -26.20 -30.66 10.53
N PHE A 2 -25.00 -30.31 11.00
CA PHE A 2 -23.84 -31.20 10.84
C PHE A 2 -23.97 -32.56 11.55
N SER A 3 -24.52 -32.61 12.78
CA SER A 3 -24.74 -33.89 13.48
C SER A 3 -25.74 -34.80 12.78
N SER A 4 -26.82 -34.22 12.22
CA SER A 4 -27.84 -34.99 11.53
C SER A 4 -27.34 -35.57 10.20
N ILE A 5 -26.38 -34.89 9.56
CA ILE A 5 -25.79 -35.30 8.28
C ILE A 5 -24.65 -36.30 8.50
N PHE A 6 -23.70 -36.00 9.40
CA PHE A 6 -22.45 -36.76 9.52
C PHE A 6 -22.45 -37.86 10.56
N LYS A 7 -23.35 -37.82 11.55
CA LYS A 7 -23.35 -38.77 12.67
C LYS A 7 -24.54 -39.70 12.70
N THR A 8 -25.74 -39.18 12.41
CA THR A 8 -26.99 -39.96 12.51
C THR A 8 -27.55 -40.39 11.16
N ASN A 9 -26.80 -40.18 10.06
CA ASN A 9 -27.25 -40.56 8.73
C ASN A 9 -26.74 -41.97 8.38
N GLU A 10 -27.62 -42.96 8.49
CA GLU A 10 -27.31 -44.36 8.21
C GLU A 10 -26.97 -44.63 6.73
N PHE A 11 -27.28 -43.68 5.84
CA PHE A 11 -27.00 -43.79 4.40
C PHE A 11 -25.69 -43.10 3.97
N LEU A 12 -25.01 -42.41 4.90
CA LEU A 12 -23.75 -41.73 4.57
C LEU A 12 -22.56 -42.68 4.77
N TYR A 13 -21.99 -43.16 3.66
CA TYR A 13 -20.75 -43.93 3.67
C TYR A 13 -19.51 -43.04 3.86
N PHE A 14 -19.44 -41.92 3.15
CA PHE A 14 -18.33 -40.98 3.17
C PHE A 14 -18.80 -39.56 2.82
N GLY A 15 -18.20 -38.55 3.43
CA GLY A 15 -18.51 -37.15 3.13
C GLY A 15 -17.31 -36.24 3.38
N ILE A 16 -17.11 -35.29 2.47
CA ILE A 16 -16.07 -34.26 2.58
C ILE A 16 -16.75 -32.94 2.91
N VAL A 17 -16.17 -32.19 3.84
CA VAL A 17 -16.57 -30.80 4.12
C VAL A 17 -15.39 -29.89 3.80
N THR A 18 -15.58 -28.96 2.88
CA THR A 18 -14.57 -27.99 2.47
C THR A 18 -14.95 -26.60 2.97
N GLY A 19 -13.97 -25.80 3.36
CA GLY A 19 -14.16 -24.40 3.73
C GLY A 19 -12.85 -23.63 3.79
N CYS A 20 -12.92 -22.31 3.70
CA CYS A 20 -11.72 -21.45 3.77
C CYS A 20 -11.26 -21.14 5.20
N LEU A 21 -12.10 -21.45 6.21
CA LEU A 21 -11.79 -21.31 7.62
C LEU A 21 -11.81 -22.69 8.27
N SER A 22 -10.95 -22.89 9.27
CA SER A 22 -10.97 -24.13 10.05
C SER A 22 -12.36 -24.31 10.67
N LEU A 23 -12.96 -25.46 10.40
CA LEU A 23 -14.24 -25.84 10.96
C LEU A 23 -13.98 -26.44 12.34
N SER A 24 -14.05 -25.60 13.37
CA SER A 24 -13.86 -26.04 14.76
C SER A 24 -15.07 -26.85 15.27
N PHE A 25 -15.19 -28.11 14.84
CA PHE A 25 -16.22 -29.04 15.34
C PHE A 25 -15.86 -29.71 16.68
N LYS A 26 -14.91 -29.14 17.43
CA LYS A 26 -14.51 -29.62 18.77
C LYS A 26 -15.52 -29.19 19.83
N SER A 27 -16.72 -29.73 19.73
CA SER A 27 -17.75 -29.67 20.76
C SER A 27 -17.38 -30.61 21.91
N LEU A 28 -17.51 -30.15 23.17
CA LEU A 28 -17.44 -31.00 24.37
C LEU A 28 -18.60 -32.03 24.43
N PHE A 29 -19.64 -31.83 23.63
CA PHE A 29 -20.82 -32.67 23.55
C PHE A 29 -20.79 -33.59 22.33
N SER A 30 -21.59 -34.66 22.38
CA SER A 30 -21.71 -35.80 21.47
C SER A 30 -22.14 -35.49 20.01
N GLY A 31 -21.86 -34.30 19.49
CA GLY A 31 -21.97 -33.98 18.06
C GLY A 31 -20.92 -34.70 17.21
N PRO A 32 -20.82 -34.36 15.91
CA PRO A 32 -19.82 -34.92 15.02
C PRO A 32 -18.43 -34.40 15.44
N ASN A 33 -17.58 -35.31 15.90
CA ASN A 33 -16.35 -34.99 16.65
C ASN A 33 -15.12 -35.77 16.15
N ASN A 34 -15.22 -36.46 15.02
CA ASN A 34 -14.17 -37.33 14.46
C ASN A 34 -13.78 -36.92 13.02
N PHE A 35 -13.63 -35.62 12.77
CA PHE A 35 -13.15 -35.12 11.48
C PHE A 35 -11.62 -35.16 11.43
N ASN A 36 -11.08 -35.62 10.31
CA ASN A 36 -9.69 -35.38 9.97
C ASN A 36 -9.57 -34.00 9.31
N ASP A 37 -8.84 -33.08 9.93
CA ASP A 37 -8.67 -31.71 9.41
C ASP A 37 -7.48 -31.70 8.44
N CYS A 38 -7.78 -31.64 7.15
CA CYS A 38 -6.79 -31.58 6.08
C CYS A 38 -6.68 -30.13 5.60
N SER A 39 -5.49 -29.54 5.61
CA SER A 39 -5.30 -28.16 5.14
C SER A 39 -4.01 -27.98 4.34
N ILE A 40 -3.99 -26.96 3.48
CA ILE A 40 -2.83 -26.52 2.69
C ILE A 40 -1.56 -26.22 3.53
N TYR A 41 -1.69 -26.16 4.85
CA TYR A 41 -0.58 -25.89 5.75
C TYR A 41 -0.09 -27.11 6.54
N HIS A 42 -0.86 -28.19 6.62
CA HIS A 42 -0.57 -29.34 7.52
C HIS A 42 -0.52 -30.68 6.79
N ASP A 43 -1.10 -30.76 5.60
CA ASP A 43 -1.36 -32.03 4.95
C ASP A 43 -0.56 -32.13 3.65
N SER A 44 0.54 -32.89 3.72
CA SER A 44 1.38 -33.19 2.57
C SER A 44 0.69 -34.16 1.60
N ASP A 45 -0.17 -35.05 2.11
CA ASP A 45 -0.83 -36.09 1.31
C ASP A 45 -1.84 -35.49 0.32
N PHE A 46 -2.36 -34.30 0.61
CA PHE A 46 -3.27 -33.55 -0.28
C PHE A 46 -2.65 -32.26 -0.85
N SER A 47 -1.33 -32.13 -0.82
CA SER A 47 -0.64 -30.88 -1.21
C SER A 47 -0.91 -30.42 -2.65
N ASP A 48 -1.21 -31.36 -3.56
CA ASP A 48 -1.59 -31.13 -4.97
C ASP A 48 -3.10 -31.00 -5.18
N CYS A 49 -3.93 -31.24 -4.16
CA CYS A 49 -5.38 -31.25 -4.25
C CYS A 49 -6.04 -29.89 -3.98
N TYR A 50 -5.27 -28.87 -3.58
CA TYR A 50 -5.78 -27.54 -3.20
C TYR A 50 -5.95 -26.57 -4.37
N GLY A 51 -5.53 -26.96 -5.58
CA GLY A 51 -5.63 -26.14 -6.78
C GLY A 51 -5.20 -26.91 -8.01
N PHE A 52 -5.30 -26.30 -9.19
CA PHE A 52 -4.59 -26.83 -10.34
C PHE A 52 -3.10 -26.62 -10.16
N THR A 53 -2.29 -27.61 -10.48
CA THR A 53 -0.84 -27.49 -10.61
C THR A 53 -0.46 -26.80 -11.93
N GLU A 54 0.80 -26.41 -12.08
CA GLU A 54 1.32 -25.85 -13.34
C GLU A 54 1.09 -26.81 -14.52
N GLU A 55 1.34 -28.11 -14.32
CA GLU A 55 1.17 -29.12 -15.36
C GLU A 55 -0.29 -29.31 -15.76
N GLU A 56 -1.21 -29.27 -14.80
CA GLU A 56 -2.65 -29.35 -15.07
C GLU A 56 -3.16 -28.10 -15.77
N LEU A 57 -2.67 -26.91 -15.38
CA LEU A 57 -2.97 -25.68 -16.09
C LEU A 57 -2.50 -25.78 -17.54
N ASP A 58 -1.28 -26.26 -17.79
CA ASP A 58 -0.76 -26.42 -19.15
C ASP A 58 -1.62 -27.34 -20.01
N LYS A 59 -2.01 -28.49 -19.48
CA LYS A 59 -2.93 -29.41 -20.16
C LYS A 59 -4.27 -28.73 -20.47
N LEU A 60 -4.82 -27.96 -19.52
CA LEU A 60 -6.05 -27.21 -19.73
C LEU A 60 -5.90 -26.15 -20.83
N LEU A 61 -4.86 -25.32 -20.77
CA LEU A 61 -4.65 -24.25 -21.74
C LEU A 61 -4.45 -24.79 -23.16
N ILE A 62 -3.69 -25.89 -23.30
CA ILE A 62 -3.51 -26.60 -24.59
C ILE A 62 -4.85 -27.10 -25.13
N ASN A 63 -5.66 -27.75 -24.29
CA ASN A 63 -6.97 -28.27 -24.71
C ASN A 63 -7.93 -27.16 -25.18
N PHE A 64 -7.75 -25.93 -24.70
CA PHE A 64 -8.53 -24.76 -25.10
C PHE A 64 -7.84 -23.91 -26.20
N ASN A 65 -6.71 -24.37 -26.76
CA ASN A 65 -5.91 -23.66 -27.76
C ASN A 65 -5.45 -22.26 -27.31
N ILE A 66 -5.14 -22.11 -26.02
CA ILE A 66 -4.61 -20.87 -25.44
C ILE A 66 -3.08 -20.88 -25.57
N SER A 67 -2.51 -19.77 -26.05
CA SER A 67 -1.07 -19.69 -26.35
C SER A 67 -0.21 -19.45 -25.10
N ASP A 68 1.09 -19.75 -25.18
CA ASP A 68 2.05 -19.48 -24.11
C ASP A 68 2.18 -17.99 -23.79
N ILE A 69 1.97 -17.10 -24.76
CA ILE A 69 2.02 -15.65 -24.52
C ILE A 69 0.87 -15.22 -23.60
N ASP A 70 -0.31 -15.84 -23.80
CA ASP A 70 -1.51 -15.55 -23.02
C ASP A 70 -1.44 -16.19 -21.63
N LYS A 71 -0.77 -17.35 -21.53
CA LYS A 71 -0.47 -18.01 -20.25
C LYS A 71 0.22 -17.05 -19.28
N ILE A 72 1.13 -16.19 -19.73
CA ILE A 72 1.81 -15.20 -18.86
C ILE A 72 0.79 -14.31 -18.13
N ASN A 73 -0.24 -13.83 -18.85
CA ASN A 73 -1.28 -12.97 -18.26
C ASN A 73 -2.21 -13.76 -17.33
N ILE A 74 -2.56 -15.00 -17.70
CA ILE A 74 -3.36 -15.90 -16.85
C ILE A 74 -2.63 -16.19 -15.54
N LYS A 75 -1.33 -16.50 -15.63
CA LYS A 75 -0.48 -16.70 -14.45
C LYS A 75 -0.47 -15.47 -13.56
N LYS A 76 -0.17 -14.30 -14.15
CA LYS A 76 -0.18 -13.05 -13.39
C LYS A 76 -1.52 -12.81 -12.65
N LYS A 77 -2.64 -13.17 -13.30
CA LYS A 77 -3.98 -12.98 -12.75
C LYS A 77 -4.33 -13.97 -11.63
N TYR A 78 -4.00 -15.25 -11.79
CA TYR A 78 -4.54 -16.34 -10.96
C TYR A 78 -3.49 -17.17 -10.19
N ASP A 79 -2.20 -17.07 -10.51
CA ASP A 79 -1.09 -17.81 -9.87
C ASP A 79 -0.67 -17.20 -8.53
N GLY A 80 -0.44 -18.00 -7.50
CA GLY A 80 0.35 -17.52 -6.37
C GLY A 80 0.24 -18.28 -5.06
N TYR A 81 -0.50 -19.39 -5.02
CA TYR A 81 -0.57 -20.23 -3.83
C TYR A 81 0.59 -21.24 -3.83
N SER A 82 1.10 -21.52 -2.64
CA SER A 82 2.14 -22.54 -2.45
C SER A 82 1.78 -23.39 -1.24
N CYS A 83 1.97 -24.69 -1.37
CA CYS A 83 1.72 -25.68 -0.33
C CYS A 83 3.04 -26.33 0.08
N GLY A 84 3.21 -26.59 1.38
CA GLY A 84 4.28 -27.47 1.84
C GLY A 84 4.01 -28.89 1.35
N ALA A 85 5.01 -29.55 0.77
CA ALA A 85 5.00 -30.99 0.55
C ALA A 85 5.82 -31.68 1.66
N ASP A 86 5.69 -33.01 1.78
CA ASP A 86 6.21 -33.77 2.91
C ASP A 86 7.72 -33.56 3.17
N ASN A 87 8.14 -33.96 4.36
CA ASN A 87 9.34 -33.61 5.12
C ASN A 87 10.72 -33.71 4.44
N ASN A 88 10.84 -33.97 3.13
CA ASN A 88 12.08 -33.83 2.36
C ASN A 88 11.87 -33.56 0.84
N GLU A 89 10.64 -33.35 0.33
CA GLU A 89 10.35 -33.34 -1.12
C GLU A 89 9.99 -31.97 -1.74
N GLY A 90 9.88 -30.90 -0.95
CA GLY A 90 9.88 -29.52 -1.46
C GLY A 90 8.59 -28.74 -1.23
N ILE A 91 8.35 -27.73 -2.06
CA ILE A 91 7.18 -26.84 -2.01
C ILE A 91 6.46 -26.99 -3.34
N ILE A 92 5.18 -27.37 -3.32
CA ILE A 92 4.34 -27.27 -4.52
C ILE A 92 4.05 -25.79 -4.72
N LYS A 93 4.59 -25.26 -5.81
CA LYS A 93 4.42 -23.88 -6.21
C LYS A 93 3.36 -23.79 -7.29
N ASN A 94 2.84 -22.59 -7.46
CA ASN A 94 1.91 -22.23 -8.50
C ASN A 94 0.63 -23.07 -8.48
N LEU A 95 0.00 -23.17 -7.31
CA LEU A 95 -1.34 -23.71 -7.21
C LEU A 95 -2.35 -22.63 -7.65
N TYR A 96 -3.17 -22.94 -8.65
CA TYR A 96 -4.18 -22.04 -9.19
C TYR A 96 -5.54 -22.35 -8.62
N ASN A 97 -6.32 -21.30 -8.28
CA ASN A 97 -7.68 -21.49 -7.81
C ASN A 97 -8.55 -22.18 -8.89
N PRO A 98 -9.14 -23.36 -8.62
CA PRO A 98 -9.87 -24.11 -9.65
C PRO A 98 -11.09 -23.37 -10.17
N TYR A 99 -11.80 -22.64 -9.29
CA TYR A 99 -12.98 -21.87 -9.68
C TYR A 99 -12.60 -20.72 -10.62
N SER A 100 -11.55 -19.96 -10.31
CA SER A 100 -11.09 -18.86 -11.16
C SER A 100 -10.67 -19.36 -12.54
N ILE A 101 -9.88 -20.43 -12.62
CA ILE A 101 -9.43 -21.00 -13.91
C ILE A 101 -10.60 -21.56 -14.72
N MET A 102 -11.48 -22.36 -14.11
CA MET A 102 -12.61 -22.93 -14.85
C MET A 102 -13.59 -21.85 -15.33
N LYS A 103 -13.81 -20.81 -14.52
CA LYS A 103 -14.67 -19.69 -14.89
C LYS A 103 -14.06 -18.87 -16.03
N PHE A 104 -12.75 -18.61 -15.96
CA PHE A 104 -11.98 -18.01 -17.04
C PHE A 104 -12.17 -18.79 -18.34
N LEU A 105 -11.90 -20.09 -18.34
CA LEU A 105 -12.03 -20.96 -19.53
C LEU A 105 -13.46 -20.97 -20.06
N TYR A 106 -14.46 -21.03 -19.18
CA TYR A 106 -15.87 -21.03 -19.57
C TYR A 106 -16.29 -19.73 -20.28
N GLU A 107 -15.89 -18.57 -19.74
CA GLU A 107 -16.23 -17.27 -20.33
C GLU A 107 -15.47 -17.00 -21.63
N ASN A 108 -14.27 -17.57 -21.77
CA ASN A 108 -13.38 -17.33 -22.89
C ASN A 108 -13.38 -18.44 -23.95
N LYS A 109 -14.24 -19.45 -23.82
CA LYS A 109 -14.26 -20.64 -24.70
C LYS A 109 -14.39 -20.36 -26.20
N ASN A 110 -14.89 -19.18 -26.58
CA ASN A 110 -15.09 -18.76 -27.97
C ASN A 110 -14.10 -17.67 -28.41
N GLU A 111 -13.28 -17.16 -27.50
CA GLU A 111 -12.35 -16.06 -27.74
C GLU A 111 -10.98 -16.59 -28.19
N LYS A 112 -10.24 -15.79 -28.96
CA LYS A 112 -8.87 -16.10 -29.37
C LYS A 112 -7.98 -14.87 -29.24
N GLY A 113 -7.06 -14.90 -28.27
CA GLY A 113 -6.05 -13.86 -28.04
C GLY A 113 -6.56 -12.56 -27.41
N ASN A 114 -7.86 -12.42 -27.15
CA ASN A 114 -8.42 -11.30 -26.38
C ASN A 114 -9.20 -11.80 -25.18
N TYR A 115 -8.50 -12.52 -24.29
CA TYR A 115 -9.15 -13.15 -23.15
C TYR A 115 -9.55 -12.14 -22.09
N LYS A 116 -10.78 -12.28 -21.61
CA LYS A 116 -11.32 -11.53 -20.48
C LYS A 116 -10.78 -12.11 -19.17
N LEU A 117 -9.94 -11.34 -18.48
CA LEU A 117 -9.35 -11.70 -17.18
C LEU A 117 -10.07 -10.95 -16.06
N GLU A 118 -11.03 -11.62 -15.41
CA GLU A 118 -11.80 -11.06 -14.30
C GLU A 118 -11.41 -11.69 -12.96
N SER A 119 -11.83 -11.04 -11.88
CA SER A 119 -11.65 -11.54 -10.52
C SER A 119 -12.85 -12.39 -10.09
N TYR A 120 -12.85 -13.63 -10.58
CA TYR A 120 -13.91 -14.62 -10.42
C TYR A 120 -14.12 -15.07 -8.98
N TRP A 121 -13.07 -15.38 -8.23
CA TRP A 121 -13.13 -15.84 -6.85
C TRP A 121 -13.79 -14.83 -5.92
N ILE A 122 -13.53 -13.53 -6.12
CA ILE A 122 -14.11 -12.45 -5.30
C ILE A 122 -15.64 -12.55 -5.28
N ASN A 123 -16.26 -12.88 -6.41
CA ASN A 123 -17.71 -12.92 -6.54
C ASN A 123 -18.35 -14.19 -5.94
N SER A 124 -17.54 -15.14 -5.48
CA SER A 124 -18.00 -16.42 -4.93
C SER A 124 -18.08 -16.46 -3.40
N GLY A 125 -17.49 -15.49 -2.71
CA GLY A 125 -17.33 -15.50 -1.25
C GLY A 125 -17.81 -14.23 -0.54
N SER A 126 -18.08 -14.35 0.76
CA SER A 126 -18.37 -13.20 1.62
C SER A 126 -17.08 -12.60 2.17
N ASP A 127 -16.86 -11.31 1.96
CA ASP A 127 -15.72 -10.56 2.50
C ASP A 127 -16.04 -9.87 3.84
N ILE A 128 -17.18 -10.21 4.46
CA ILE A 128 -17.71 -9.57 5.68
C ILE A 128 -16.70 -9.62 6.83
N ILE A 129 -16.03 -10.76 7.04
CA ILE A 129 -15.07 -10.92 8.12
C ILE A 129 -13.87 -9.98 7.93
N ILE A 130 -13.31 -9.93 6.71
CA ILE A 130 -12.19 -9.06 6.40
C ILE A 130 -12.61 -7.59 6.52
N ARG A 131 -13.78 -7.20 6.00
CA ARG A 131 -14.33 -5.84 6.16
C ARG A 131 -14.50 -5.47 7.63
N ASN A 132 -15.00 -6.38 8.46
CA ASN A 132 -15.19 -6.15 9.88
C ASN A 132 -13.84 -5.98 10.60
N ILE A 133 -12.84 -6.80 10.28
CA ILE A 133 -11.48 -6.68 10.82
C ILE A 133 -10.87 -5.33 10.42
N LEU A 134 -10.92 -4.98 9.13
CA LEU A 134 -10.38 -3.71 8.61
C LEU A 134 -11.02 -2.49 9.27
N LYS A 135 -12.35 -2.48 9.42
CA LYS A 135 -13.09 -1.37 10.04
C LYS A 135 -12.89 -1.28 11.54
N ARG A 136 -12.90 -2.41 12.25
CA ARG A 136 -12.86 -2.44 13.73
C ARG A 136 -11.52 -1.99 14.28
N TYR A 137 -10.44 -2.27 13.55
CA TYR A 137 -9.07 -2.07 14.02
C TYR A 137 -8.30 -1.01 13.26
N ASN A 138 -8.93 -0.33 12.28
CA ASN A 138 -8.25 0.61 11.41
C ASN A 138 -6.98 0.01 10.74
N TYR A 139 -6.95 -1.31 10.52
CA TYR A 139 -5.81 -2.04 9.94
C TYR A 139 -5.39 -1.54 8.56
N VAL A 140 -6.28 -0.82 7.88
CA VAL A 140 -5.96 -0.08 6.65
C VAL A 140 -4.71 0.76 6.85
N PHE A 141 -4.45 1.27 8.06
CA PHE A 141 -3.34 2.12 8.42
C PHE A 141 -2.13 1.41 9.08
N GLU A 142 -2.12 0.09 9.12
CA GLU A 142 -1.01 -0.67 9.72
C GLU A 142 0.00 -1.10 8.65
N ILE A 143 1.28 -0.79 8.88
CA ILE A 143 2.36 -1.11 7.93
C ILE A 143 2.48 -2.61 7.70
N ASP A 144 2.36 -3.40 8.78
CA ASP A 144 2.42 -4.85 8.72
C ASP A 144 1.25 -5.43 7.91
N PHE A 145 0.07 -4.81 7.95
CA PHE A 145 -1.05 -5.29 7.14
C PHE A 145 -0.86 -5.00 5.65
N LEU A 146 -0.47 -3.76 5.32
CA LEU A 146 -0.27 -3.36 3.94
C LEU A 146 0.96 -4.03 3.31
N SER A 147 1.98 -4.34 4.10
CA SER A 147 3.17 -5.03 3.59
C SER A 147 2.87 -6.46 3.13
N VAL A 148 1.79 -7.10 3.65
CA VAL A 148 1.31 -8.41 3.15
C VAL A 148 0.86 -8.31 1.70
N LEU A 149 0.49 -7.13 1.19
CA LEU A 149 0.03 -6.98 -0.19
C LEU A 149 1.13 -7.27 -1.24
N TYR A 150 2.41 -7.20 -0.86
CA TYR A 150 3.52 -7.41 -1.81
C TYR A 150 4.60 -8.36 -1.30
N GLY A 151 4.64 -8.60 0.01
CA GLY A 151 5.39 -9.70 0.60
C GLY A 151 6.24 -9.29 1.79
N ILE A 152 5.95 -9.88 2.94
CA ILE A 152 6.69 -9.66 4.18
C ILE A 152 7.60 -10.85 4.42
N PRO A 153 8.93 -10.66 4.46
CA PRO A 153 9.83 -11.67 4.98
C PRO A 153 9.44 -12.03 6.42
N ILE A 154 9.25 -13.31 6.70
CA ILE A 154 8.91 -13.85 8.02
C ILE A 154 10.21 -13.88 8.88
N ARG A 155 10.87 -12.73 9.04
CA ARG A 155 12.12 -12.61 9.83
C ARG A 155 11.83 -12.41 11.33
N GLU A 156 10.63 -11.91 11.68
CA GLU A 156 10.21 -11.62 13.06
C GLU A 156 8.83 -12.26 13.40
N TYR A 157 8.48 -13.39 12.79
CA TYR A 157 7.14 -13.97 12.96
C TYR A 157 6.76 -14.27 14.41
N GLU A 158 7.72 -14.64 15.27
CA GLU A 158 7.43 -14.88 16.68
C GLU A 158 6.89 -13.63 17.37
N LYS A 159 7.47 -12.47 17.08
CA LYS A 159 7.05 -11.17 17.61
C LYS A 159 5.66 -10.81 17.08
N ILE A 160 5.43 -10.97 15.77
CA ILE A 160 4.13 -10.73 15.13
C ILE A 160 3.04 -11.62 15.74
N ILE A 161 3.28 -12.92 15.87
CA ILE A 161 2.32 -13.86 16.46
C ILE A 161 2.05 -13.52 17.93
N ASN A 162 3.09 -13.17 18.69
CA ASN A 162 2.93 -12.78 20.08
C ASN A 162 2.09 -11.51 20.22
N SER A 163 2.22 -10.53 19.31
CA SER A 163 1.47 -9.27 19.30
C SER A 163 0.07 -9.36 18.69
N MET A 164 -0.33 -10.50 18.10
CA MET A 164 -1.68 -10.66 17.54
C MET A 164 -2.77 -10.39 18.59
N ASP A 165 -3.80 -9.63 18.18
CA ASP A 165 -4.96 -9.31 19.02
C ASP A 165 -5.75 -10.59 19.35
N ASN A 166 -5.97 -10.78 20.66
CA ASN A 166 -6.73 -11.90 21.20
C ASN A 166 -8.19 -11.95 20.70
N GLN A 167 -8.82 -10.82 20.40
CA GLN A 167 -10.16 -10.77 19.80
C GLN A 167 -10.16 -11.30 18.35
N ILE A 168 -9.11 -10.99 17.58
CA ILE A 168 -8.95 -11.53 16.22
C ILE A 168 -8.72 -13.04 16.29
N ILE A 169 -7.87 -13.49 17.20
CA ILE A 169 -7.64 -14.93 17.41
C ILE A 169 -8.95 -15.63 17.78
N LYS A 170 -9.79 -15.04 18.64
CA LYS A 170 -11.11 -15.60 18.96
C LYS A 170 -12.02 -15.71 17.73
N LEU A 171 -12.00 -14.73 16.82
CA LEU A 171 -12.72 -14.81 15.54
C LEU A 171 -12.17 -15.94 14.66
N LEU A 172 -10.84 -16.05 14.56
CA LEU A 172 -10.16 -17.05 13.72
C LEU A 172 -10.39 -18.49 14.20
N ILE A 173 -10.38 -18.71 15.52
CA ILE A 173 -10.66 -20.03 16.12
C ILE A 173 -12.16 -20.28 16.35
N ASN A 174 -13.02 -19.37 15.87
CA ASN A 174 -14.48 -19.43 15.98
C ASN A 174 -14.98 -19.68 17.43
N GLN A 175 -14.34 -19.04 18.42
CA GLN A 175 -14.74 -19.17 19.82
C GLN A 175 -15.93 -18.26 20.15
N PRO A 176 -16.99 -18.77 20.81
CA PRO A 176 -18.08 -17.92 21.29
C PRO A 176 -17.57 -16.93 22.34
N GLU A 177 -17.96 -15.64 22.22
CA GLU A 177 -17.47 -14.53 23.05
C GLU A 177 -17.55 -14.76 24.57
N LYS A 178 -18.41 -15.68 25.02
CA LYS A 178 -18.67 -15.96 26.44
C LYS A 178 -17.73 -17.01 27.07
N GLU A 179 -16.91 -17.73 26.30
CA GLU A 179 -15.97 -18.71 26.86
C GLU A 179 -14.59 -18.07 27.14
N LYS A 180 -14.18 -18.06 28.41
CA LYS A 180 -12.85 -17.59 28.85
C LYS A 180 -11.82 -18.72 28.83
N ARG A 181 -11.50 -19.28 27.66
CA ARG A 181 -10.40 -20.25 27.52
C ARG A 181 -9.11 -19.54 27.10
N GLN A 182 -8.45 -18.87 28.05
CA GLN A 182 -7.16 -18.18 27.80
C GLN A 182 -6.09 -19.12 27.20
N ASN A 183 -6.09 -20.40 27.57
CA ASN A 183 -5.14 -21.39 27.04
C ASN A 183 -5.31 -21.66 25.53
N LEU A 184 -6.52 -21.47 24.95
CA LEU A 184 -6.71 -21.76 23.52
C LEU A 184 -6.01 -20.74 22.62
N ILE A 185 -5.94 -19.47 23.06
CA ILE A 185 -5.24 -18.42 22.34
C ILE A 185 -3.73 -18.70 22.34
N GLN A 186 -3.17 -19.08 23.49
CA GLN A 186 -1.74 -19.39 23.57
C GLN A 186 -1.39 -20.66 22.79
N ASN A 187 -2.24 -21.69 22.85
CA ASN A 187 -2.06 -22.90 22.04
C ASN A 187 -2.09 -22.57 20.54
N TYR A 188 -3.05 -21.76 20.09
CA TYR A 188 -3.12 -21.31 18.71
C TYR A 188 -1.86 -20.54 18.28
N LYS A 189 -1.37 -19.61 19.12
CA LYS A 189 -0.11 -18.88 18.87
C LYS A 189 1.09 -19.83 18.78
N ASN A 190 1.19 -20.83 19.65
CA ASN A 190 2.29 -21.80 19.63
C ASN A 190 2.22 -22.69 18.38
N GLU A 191 1.04 -23.21 18.04
CA GLU A 191 0.81 -23.97 16.80
C GLU A 191 1.22 -23.17 15.57
N LEU A 192 0.86 -21.88 15.49
CA LEU A 192 1.26 -21.01 14.38
C LEU A 192 2.79 -20.88 14.25
N LYS A 193 3.52 -20.78 15.36
CA LYS A 193 4.99 -20.68 15.33
C LYS A 193 5.63 -21.98 14.83
N GLU A 194 5.19 -23.11 15.36
CA GLU A 194 5.67 -24.43 14.94
C GLU A 194 5.43 -24.63 13.43
N ARG A 195 4.25 -24.23 12.93
CA ARG A 195 3.90 -24.30 11.50
C ARG A 195 4.81 -23.47 10.61
N ILE A 196 5.08 -22.22 10.98
CA ILE A 196 5.96 -21.35 10.19
C ILE A 196 7.37 -21.95 10.09
N CYS A 197 7.88 -22.54 11.19
CA CYS A 197 9.17 -23.21 11.22
C CYS A 197 9.18 -24.47 10.35
N ALA A 198 8.20 -25.37 10.56
CA ALA A 198 8.12 -26.66 9.88
C ALA A 198 8.03 -26.49 8.35
N ASN A 199 7.21 -25.54 7.89
CA ASN A 199 6.99 -25.28 6.47
C ASN A 199 8.07 -24.40 5.82
N LYS A 200 9.14 -24.03 6.56
CA LYS A 200 10.22 -23.14 6.09
C LYS A 200 9.68 -21.88 5.40
N MET A 201 8.61 -21.30 5.95
CA MET A 201 7.94 -20.16 5.33
C MET A 201 8.86 -18.94 5.38
N ASN A 202 9.24 -18.44 4.20
CA ASN A 202 10.16 -17.31 4.09
C ASN A 202 9.45 -15.96 4.02
N TYR A 203 8.24 -15.92 3.44
CA TYR A 203 7.46 -14.70 3.31
C TYR A 203 5.94 -14.96 3.26
N VAL A 204 5.14 -13.97 3.63
CA VAL A 204 3.68 -13.94 3.38
C VAL A 204 3.39 -12.80 2.41
N LYS A 205 2.71 -13.10 1.30
CA LYS A 205 2.28 -12.09 0.33
C LYS A 205 0.88 -12.37 -0.22
N VAL A 206 0.22 -11.36 -0.76
CA VAL A 206 -0.93 -11.54 -1.63
C VAL A 206 -0.51 -12.37 -2.85
N PRO A 207 -1.22 -13.48 -3.13
CA PRO A 207 -0.75 -14.49 -4.07
C PRO A 207 -0.75 -13.97 -5.51
N ASN A 208 -1.83 -13.31 -5.94
CA ASN A 208 -2.10 -13.01 -7.35
C ASN A 208 -2.82 -11.66 -7.53
N GLU A 209 -2.94 -11.19 -8.78
CA GLU A 209 -3.64 -9.92 -9.06
C GLU A 209 -5.13 -9.96 -8.70
N GLU A 210 -5.79 -11.12 -8.82
CA GLU A 210 -7.18 -11.29 -8.41
C GLU A 210 -7.40 -10.97 -6.92
N VAL A 211 -6.57 -11.52 -6.03
CA VAL A 211 -6.65 -11.26 -4.59
C VAL A 211 -6.23 -9.81 -4.29
N LEU A 212 -5.22 -9.29 -4.98
CA LEU A 212 -4.80 -7.89 -4.84
C LEU A 212 -5.94 -6.93 -5.17
N GLU A 213 -6.67 -7.15 -6.26
CA GLU A 213 -7.82 -6.34 -6.63
C GLU A 213 -8.93 -6.37 -5.57
N ASN A 214 -9.14 -7.51 -4.91
CA ASN A 214 -10.09 -7.59 -3.80
C ASN A 214 -9.67 -6.69 -2.65
N PHE A 215 -8.41 -6.80 -2.23
CA PHE A 215 -7.86 -5.96 -1.17
C PHE A 215 -7.92 -4.48 -1.56
N SER A 216 -7.60 -4.11 -2.79
CA SER A 216 -7.73 -2.74 -3.27
C SER A 216 -9.17 -2.23 -3.17
N LYS A 217 -10.18 -3.02 -3.59
CA LYS A 217 -11.60 -2.65 -3.45
C LYS A 217 -12.02 -2.50 -1.98
N LEU A 218 -11.51 -3.35 -1.10
CA LEU A 218 -11.76 -3.28 0.34
C LEU A 218 -11.16 -2.00 0.96
N LEU A 219 -9.93 -1.66 0.56
CA LEU A 219 -9.25 -0.43 0.97
C LEU A 219 -10.00 0.79 0.46
N GLU A 220 -10.37 0.82 -0.82
CA GLU A 220 -11.12 1.91 -1.46
C GLU A 220 -12.46 2.14 -0.76
N SER A 221 -13.22 1.08 -0.49
CA SER A 221 -14.48 1.18 0.25
C SER A 221 -14.30 1.71 1.68
N THR A 222 -13.18 1.38 2.32
CA THR A 222 -12.90 1.81 3.70
C THR A 222 -12.45 3.26 3.73
N ILE A 223 -11.52 3.65 2.85
CA ILE A 223 -11.02 5.03 2.73
C ILE A 223 -12.13 5.95 2.22
N GLY A 224 -12.88 5.54 1.19
CA GLY A 224 -14.02 6.30 0.69
C GLY A 224 -15.13 6.50 1.73
N SER A 225 -15.23 5.64 2.74
CA SER A 225 -16.15 5.85 3.87
C SER A 225 -15.61 6.86 4.91
N LEU A 226 -14.30 7.07 4.94
CA LEU A 226 -13.64 8.06 5.80
C LEU A 226 -13.60 9.47 5.16
N LEU A 227 -13.76 9.55 3.83
CA LEU A 227 -13.77 10.80 3.07
C LEU A 227 -15.23 11.20 2.73
N SER A 228 -15.57 12.47 2.87
CA SER A 228 -16.90 12.97 2.48
C SER A 228 -17.04 12.97 0.95
N LYS A 229 -18.23 12.59 0.42
CA LYS A 229 -18.48 12.45 -1.02
C LYS A 229 -18.07 13.67 -1.88
N GLU A 230 -18.20 14.88 -1.35
CA GLU A 230 -17.81 16.13 -2.06
C GLU A 230 -16.29 16.33 -2.13
N ASN A 231 -15.52 15.82 -1.17
CA ASN A 231 -14.06 15.93 -1.17
C ASN A 231 -13.39 14.86 -2.05
N ASN A 232 -14.10 13.80 -2.44
CA ASN A 232 -13.52 12.66 -3.15
C ASN A 232 -12.91 13.06 -4.50
N VAL A 233 -13.60 13.88 -5.31
CA VAL A 233 -13.10 14.29 -6.63
C VAL A 233 -11.81 15.12 -6.54
N ILE A 234 -11.76 16.05 -5.59
CA ILE A 234 -10.59 16.92 -5.38
C ILE A 234 -9.41 16.10 -4.87
N ILE A 235 -9.65 15.21 -3.90
CA ILE A 235 -8.61 14.32 -3.35
C ILE A 235 -8.08 13.38 -4.42
N GLU A 236 -8.96 12.79 -5.22
CA GLU A 236 -8.57 11.94 -6.35
C GLU A 236 -7.71 12.70 -7.36
N GLY A 237 -8.04 13.97 -7.64
CA GLY A 237 -7.22 14.85 -8.48
C GLY A 237 -5.80 15.00 -7.94
N TYR A 238 -5.65 15.37 -6.67
CA TYR A 238 -4.31 15.50 -6.05
C TYR A 238 -3.53 14.20 -6.09
N ILE A 239 -4.16 13.06 -5.82
CA ILE A 239 -3.42 11.80 -5.81
C ILE A 239 -3.04 11.38 -7.24
N ASN A 240 -3.94 11.52 -8.22
CA ASN A 240 -3.64 11.30 -9.63
C ASN A 240 -2.42 12.12 -10.07
N ASP A 241 -2.45 13.43 -9.79
CA ASP A 241 -1.37 14.33 -10.19
C ASP A 241 -0.06 14.04 -9.45
N PHE A 242 -0.12 13.62 -8.18
CA PHE A 242 1.05 13.15 -7.45
C PHE A 242 1.69 11.92 -8.11
N ILE A 243 0.87 10.90 -8.42
CA ILE A 243 1.34 9.65 -9.04
C ILE A 243 1.86 9.89 -10.46
N GLU A 244 1.16 10.68 -11.26
CA GLU A 244 1.62 11.06 -12.60
C GLU A 244 2.91 11.87 -12.54
N GLY A 245 3.00 12.83 -11.63
CA GLY A 245 4.20 13.64 -11.43
C GLY A 245 5.44 12.77 -11.15
N ILE A 246 5.30 11.68 -10.40
CA ILE A 246 6.38 10.70 -10.19
C ILE A 246 6.83 10.05 -11.51
N PHE A 247 5.90 9.62 -12.36
CA PHE A 247 6.24 9.01 -13.64
C PHE A 247 6.80 10.01 -14.67
N GLU A 248 6.31 11.26 -14.63
CA GLU A 248 6.69 12.38 -15.50
C GLU A 248 7.97 13.09 -15.04
N LYS A 249 8.42 12.83 -13.80
CA LYS A 249 9.58 13.49 -13.16
C LYS A 249 9.35 14.97 -12.89
N ASP A 250 8.10 15.37 -12.64
CA ASP A 250 7.72 16.74 -12.32
C ASP A 250 7.71 16.95 -10.80
N ILE A 251 8.85 17.40 -10.26
CA ILE A 251 9.01 17.69 -8.83
C ILE A 251 8.03 18.73 -8.33
N LYS A 252 7.62 19.71 -9.14
CA LYS A 252 6.68 20.74 -8.72
C LYS A 252 5.28 20.13 -8.57
N LYS A 253 4.81 19.39 -9.57
CA LYS A 253 3.53 18.66 -9.55
C LYS A 253 3.49 17.69 -8.37
N ILE A 254 4.57 16.95 -8.11
CA ILE A 254 4.66 16.04 -6.96
C ILE A 254 4.51 16.79 -5.64
N ASN A 255 5.32 17.84 -5.40
CA ASN A 255 5.33 18.56 -4.14
C ASN A 255 4.00 19.25 -3.86
N GLU A 256 3.44 19.93 -4.85
CA GLU A 256 2.17 20.64 -4.71
C GLU A 256 1.04 19.68 -4.32
N ASN A 257 0.90 18.59 -5.07
CA ASN A 257 -0.23 17.69 -4.89
C ASN A 257 -0.12 16.82 -3.64
N LEU A 258 1.08 16.35 -3.27
CA LEU A 258 1.25 15.60 -2.03
C LEU A 258 0.99 16.49 -0.80
N ASN A 259 1.45 17.76 -0.81
CA ASN A 259 1.15 18.70 0.28
C ASN A 259 -0.35 19.05 0.35
N ASN A 260 -1.02 19.27 -0.78
CA ASN A 260 -2.46 19.52 -0.82
C ASN A 260 -3.25 18.33 -0.26
N TYR A 261 -2.86 17.11 -0.62
CA TYR A 261 -3.44 15.89 -0.07
C TYR A 261 -3.24 15.78 1.46
N LEU A 262 -2.02 15.99 1.96
CA LEU A 262 -1.70 15.92 3.40
C LEU A 262 -2.50 16.92 4.24
N MET A 263 -2.82 18.10 3.70
CA MET A 263 -3.63 19.09 4.40
C MET A 263 -5.05 18.58 4.69
N ILE A 264 -5.65 17.87 3.73
CA ILE A 264 -7.01 17.34 3.81
C ILE A 264 -7.05 15.99 4.54
N PHE A 265 -5.93 15.25 4.55
CA PHE A 265 -5.84 13.97 5.23
C PHE A 265 -6.13 14.09 6.74
N SER A 266 -7.33 13.66 7.13
CA SER A 266 -7.89 13.82 8.49
C SER A 266 -7.32 12.78 9.47
N SER A 267 -6.98 11.60 8.97
CA SER A 267 -6.40 10.50 9.76
C SER A 267 -5.02 10.82 10.34
N TYR A 268 -4.37 11.91 9.93
CA TYR A 268 -3.09 12.35 10.51
C TYR A 268 -3.11 12.40 12.06
N HIS A 269 -4.22 12.81 12.67
CA HIS A 269 -4.37 12.88 14.13
C HIS A 269 -4.40 11.51 14.82
N LEU A 270 -4.73 10.43 14.11
CA LEU A 270 -4.66 9.06 14.66
C LEU A 270 -3.21 8.63 14.94
N PHE A 271 -2.24 9.28 14.29
CA PHE A 271 -0.83 8.89 14.33
C PHE A 271 0.05 9.77 15.22
N GLU A 272 -0.48 10.88 15.72
CA GLU A 272 0.23 11.86 16.56
C GLU A 272 0.77 11.24 17.86
N HIS A 273 0.19 10.10 18.30
CA HIS A 273 0.54 9.38 19.52
C HIS A 273 1.42 8.13 19.31
N SER A 274 1.79 7.78 18.07
CA SER A 274 2.65 6.63 17.80
C SER A 274 4.14 7.01 17.92
N ASN A 275 4.95 6.18 18.60
CA ASN A 275 6.40 6.42 18.72
C ASN A 275 7.18 6.13 17.41
N SER A 276 6.48 5.82 16.31
CA SER A 276 7.04 5.38 15.02
C SER A 276 6.50 6.22 13.85
N TYR A 277 6.87 7.50 13.80
CA TYR A 277 6.35 8.46 12.81
C TYR A 277 6.71 8.10 11.35
N GLU A 278 7.81 7.37 11.09
CA GLU A 278 8.21 6.91 9.75
C GLU A 278 7.21 5.92 9.14
N ASN A 279 6.77 4.94 9.94
CA ASN A 279 5.83 3.91 9.49
C ASN A 279 4.50 4.51 8.97
N VAL A 280 4.10 5.68 9.47
CA VAL A 280 2.83 6.33 9.13
C VAL A 280 2.83 6.85 7.70
N TYR A 281 3.88 7.58 7.31
CA TYR A 281 3.96 8.14 5.95
C TYR A 281 4.28 7.06 4.93
N GLN A 282 5.02 6.03 5.34
CA GLN A 282 5.21 4.85 4.52
C GLN A 282 3.89 4.13 4.25
N VAL A 283 3.08 3.87 5.29
CA VAL A 283 1.70 3.37 5.15
C VAL A 283 0.88 4.23 4.20
N LEU A 284 0.92 5.56 4.38
CA LEU A 284 0.18 6.50 3.56
C LEU A 284 0.55 6.36 2.08
N LEU A 285 1.85 6.48 1.76
CA LEU A 285 2.33 6.40 0.38
C LEU A 285 2.06 5.02 -0.23
N MET A 286 2.22 3.95 0.56
CA MET A 286 1.85 2.59 0.14
C MET A 286 0.38 2.50 -0.25
N GLN A 287 -0.54 3.03 0.57
CA GLN A 287 -1.97 3.08 0.24
C GLN A 287 -2.21 3.81 -1.08
N LEU A 288 -1.58 4.98 -1.28
CA LEU A 288 -1.73 5.75 -2.52
C LEU A 288 -1.27 4.92 -3.73
N PHE A 289 -0.10 4.29 -3.67
CA PHE A 289 0.42 3.47 -4.76
C PHE A 289 -0.48 2.24 -5.05
N ILE A 290 -1.05 1.61 -4.03
CA ILE A 290 -1.98 0.48 -4.18
C ILE A 290 -3.29 0.90 -4.83
N LEU A 291 -3.94 1.93 -4.30
CA LEU A 291 -5.26 2.37 -4.77
C LEU A 291 -5.18 2.89 -6.21
N TRP A 292 -4.06 3.51 -6.58
CA TRP A 292 -3.77 3.95 -7.94
C TRP A 292 -3.10 2.89 -8.82
N LYS A 293 -3.08 1.63 -8.36
CA LYS A 293 -2.64 0.45 -9.13
C LYS A 293 -1.26 0.64 -9.79
N VAL A 294 -0.30 1.16 -9.03
CA VAL A 294 1.09 1.27 -9.48
C VAL A 294 1.65 -0.13 -9.74
N ARG A 295 1.87 -0.44 -11.02
CA ARG A 295 2.29 -1.78 -11.45
C ARG A 295 3.75 -2.03 -11.08
N GLY A 296 4.04 -3.23 -10.57
CA GLY A 296 5.39 -3.61 -10.17
C GLY A 296 5.88 -2.91 -8.90
N LEU A 297 4.97 -2.37 -8.08
CA LEU A 297 5.26 -1.85 -6.76
C LEU A 297 5.93 -2.91 -5.90
N THR A 298 7.08 -2.55 -5.37
CA THR A 298 7.83 -3.25 -4.34
C THR A 298 7.96 -2.30 -3.18
N ALA A 299 7.80 -2.82 -1.97
CA ALA A 299 7.93 -2.07 -0.74
C ALA A 299 8.81 -2.86 0.20
N GLU A 300 9.67 -2.18 0.95
CA GLU A 300 10.48 -2.84 1.97
C GLU A 300 11.25 -4.04 1.35
N GLU A 301 11.97 -3.81 0.26
CA GLU A 301 12.64 -4.87 -0.49
C GLU A 301 14.16 -4.83 -0.30
N ASP A 302 14.77 -6.00 -0.02
CA ASP A 302 16.22 -6.12 0.10
C ASP A 302 16.87 -5.91 -1.27
N SER A 303 17.82 -4.97 -1.35
CA SER A 303 18.63 -4.71 -2.54
C SER A 303 19.97 -4.06 -2.16
N GLY A 304 21.04 -4.49 -2.81
CA GLY A 304 22.38 -3.99 -2.51
C GLY A 304 22.79 -4.27 -1.06
N LEU A 305 23.11 -3.21 -0.31
CA LEU A 305 23.59 -3.25 1.07
C LEU A 305 22.50 -2.90 2.12
N GLY A 306 21.23 -2.91 1.73
CA GLY A 306 20.14 -2.60 2.64
C GLY A 306 18.76 -2.91 2.06
N ARG A 307 17.77 -2.15 2.55
CA ARG A 307 16.36 -2.30 2.22
C ARG A 307 15.79 -0.92 1.89
N TYR A 308 15.15 -0.77 0.74
CA TYR A 308 14.53 0.49 0.35
C TYR A 308 13.05 0.51 0.69
N ASP A 309 12.49 1.71 0.88
CA ASP A 309 11.08 1.87 1.23
C ASP A 309 10.16 1.49 0.07
N PHE A 310 10.36 2.05 -1.14
CA PHE A 310 9.58 1.70 -2.33
C PHE A 310 10.39 1.64 -3.63
N GLY A 311 9.95 0.78 -4.55
CA GLY A 311 10.50 0.69 -5.90
C GLY A 311 9.48 0.18 -6.92
N PHE A 312 9.51 0.72 -8.14
CA PHE A 312 8.66 0.23 -9.23
C PHE A 312 9.14 0.67 -10.62
N PRO A 313 8.79 -0.06 -11.69
CA PRO A 313 9.09 0.34 -13.07
C PRO A 313 8.37 1.65 -13.45
N ASN A 314 9.03 2.50 -14.25
CA ASN A 314 8.36 3.66 -14.82
C ASN A 314 7.40 3.21 -15.94
N LYS A 315 6.10 3.45 -15.76
CA LYS A 315 5.08 3.10 -16.77
C LYS A 315 5.24 3.87 -18.08
N ASN A 316 5.84 5.06 -18.04
CA ASN A 316 6.01 5.94 -19.20
C ASN A 316 7.31 5.66 -19.97
N LYS A 317 8.25 4.88 -19.41
CA LYS A 317 9.56 4.63 -20.04
C LYS A 317 10.09 3.24 -19.72
N ASN A 318 10.24 2.42 -20.77
CA ASN A 318 10.83 1.09 -20.66
C ASN A 318 12.26 1.14 -20.09
N ASN A 319 12.63 0.11 -19.33
CA ASN A 319 13.94 -0.07 -18.68
C ASN A 319 14.32 1.01 -17.65
N GLU A 320 13.37 1.87 -17.25
CA GLU A 320 13.53 2.82 -16.17
C GLU A 320 12.83 2.34 -14.90
N TYR A 321 13.49 2.50 -13.76
CA TYR A 321 13.01 2.06 -12.46
C TYR A 321 13.09 3.22 -11.46
N ILE A 322 12.04 3.36 -10.67
CA ILE A 322 11.88 4.39 -9.65
C ILE A 322 12.22 3.77 -8.31
N LEU A 323 13.05 4.45 -7.51
CA LEU A 323 13.38 4.13 -6.14
C LEU A 323 13.00 5.32 -5.26
N ILE A 324 12.35 5.06 -4.12
CA ILE A 324 11.88 6.08 -3.18
C ILE A 324 12.38 5.72 -1.79
N GLU A 325 12.95 6.71 -1.10
CA GLU A 325 13.34 6.63 0.30
C GLU A 325 12.71 7.80 1.08
N ILE A 326 12.19 7.51 2.25
CA ILE A 326 11.44 8.41 3.12
C ILE A 326 12.30 8.80 4.33
N LYS A 327 12.13 10.04 4.77
CA LYS A 327 12.63 10.56 6.04
C LYS A 327 11.54 11.33 6.77
N VAL A 328 11.52 11.23 8.10
CA VAL A 328 10.56 11.97 8.92
C VAL A 328 11.28 12.75 9.99
N TYR A 329 10.87 14.00 10.17
CA TYR A 329 11.36 14.80 11.27
C TYR A 329 10.85 14.27 12.61
N LYS A 330 11.78 13.80 13.44
CA LYS A 330 11.52 13.43 14.84
C LYS A 330 11.78 14.67 15.70
N THR A 331 10.70 15.33 16.15
CA THR A 331 10.83 16.34 17.22
C THR A 331 11.11 15.60 18.52
N ASP A 332 12.28 15.81 19.12
CA ASP A 332 12.49 15.37 20.49
C ASP A 332 11.41 15.98 21.38
N LYS A 333 10.74 15.15 22.19
CA LYS A 333 9.59 15.52 23.06
C LYS A 333 9.91 16.64 24.08
N LYS A 334 11.11 17.20 24.09
CA LYS A 334 11.60 18.20 25.04
C LYS A 334 11.61 19.63 24.52
N GLU A 335 11.43 19.87 23.23
CA GLU A 335 11.44 21.23 22.69
C GLU A 335 10.03 21.73 22.38
N ASN A 336 9.61 22.73 23.14
CA ASN A 336 8.48 23.62 22.84
C ASN A 336 8.82 24.58 21.69
N ASP A 337 9.44 24.09 20.62
CA ASP A 337 9.97 24.95 19.57
C ASP A 337 8.96 25.15 18.46
N LYS A 338 8.33 26.32 18.49
CA LYS A 338 7.75 26.94 17.29
C LYS A 338 8.90 27.26 16.32
N LYS A 339 9.38 26.23 15.61
CA LYS A 339 10.32 26.44 14.49
C LYS A 339 9.68 27.31 13.42
N ASN A 340 10.44 28.27 12.90
CA ASN A 340 9.97 29.11 11.82
C ASN A 340 9.90 28.31 10.51
N LYS A 341 9.11 28.78 9.54
CA LYS A 341 8.85 28.11 8.26
C LYS A 341 10.13 27.75 7.50
N ASP A 342 11.15 28.60 7.57
CA ASP A 342 12.41 28.44 6.85
C ASP A 342 13.28 27.32 7.43
N GLU A 343 13.28 27.14 8.75
CA GLU A 343 14.01 26.03 9.39
C GLU A 343 13.41 24.67 9.00
N ILE A 344 12.08 24.60 8.90
CA ILE A 344 11.38 23.40 8.46
C ILE A 344 11.72 23.09 7.00
N GLU A 345 11.70 24.09 6.12
CA GLU A 345 12.09 23.90 4.71
C GLU A 345 13.53 23.42 4.56
N ASN A 346 14.47 24.04 5.27
CA ASN A 346 15.88 23.65 5.25
C ASN A 346 16.08 22.22 5.76
N TYR A 347 15.37 21.83 6.82
CA TYR A 347 15.39 20.45 7.32
C TYR A 347 14.87 19.48 6.26
N LEU A 348 13.68 19.75 5.70
CA LEU A 348 13.05 18.87 4.72
C LEU A 348 13.95 18.68 3.49
N HIS A 349 14.57 19.77 3.02
CA HIS A 349 15.54 19.73 1.92
C HIS A 349 16.73 18.84 2.24
N LYS A 350 17.37 19.05 3.40
CA LYS A 350 18.52 18.24 3.85
C LYS A 350 18.18 16.75 3.93
N GLU A 351 17.00 16.42 4.45
CA GLU A 351 16.57 15.03 4.55
C GLU A 351 16.21 14.39 3.21
N CYS A 352 15.68 15.13 2.25
CA CYS A 352 15.50 14.62 0.89
C CYS A 352 16.86 14.25 0.28
N ILE A 353 17.88 15.09 0.46
CA ILE A 353 19.24 14.81 0.01
C ILE A 353 19.81 13.57 0.73
N ASN A 354 19.62 13.46 2.04
CA ASN A 354 20.08 12.30 2.82
C ASN A 354 19.42 11.00 2.33
N ALA A 355 18.12 11.03 2.05
CA ALA A 355 17.38 9.90 1.49
C ALA A 355 17.96 9.47 0.13
N ILE A 356 18.19 10.42 -0.78
CA ILE A 356 18.80 10.15 -2.09
C ILE A 356 20.22 9.58 -1.92
N LYS A 357 21.03 10.14 -1.03
CA LYS A 357 22.38 9.62 -0.72
C LYS A 357 22.33 8.19 -0.20
N GLN A 358 21.40 7.88 0.69
CA GLN A 358 21.21 6.53 1.20
C GLN A 358 20.92 5.54 0.06
N ILE A 359 20.04 5.89 -0.89
CA ILE A 359 19.76 5.06 -2.08
C ILE A 359 21.05 4.72 -2.84
N GLU A 360 21.93 5.71 -3.02
CA GLU A 360 23.19 5.56 -3.76
C GLU A 360 24.25 4.76 -2.97
N GLU A 361 24.48 5.10 -1.71
CA GLU A 361 25.47 4.45 -0.85
C GLU A 361 25.13 2.99 -0.61
N LYS A 362 23.84 2.68 -0.43
CA LYS A 362 23.36 1.31 -0.25
C LYS A 362 23.18 0.54 -1.56
N LYS A 363 23.36 1.19 -2.71
CA LYS A 363 23.27 0.56 -4.05
C LYS A 363 21.93 -0.15 -4.28
N TYR A 364 20.84 0.50 -3.91
CA TYR A 364 19.49 -0.08 -4.01
C TYR A 364 19.07 -0.43 -5.43
N GLU A 365 19.74 0.10 -6.45
CA GLU A 365 19.50 -0.28 -7.83
C GLU A 365 20.05 -1.67 -8.21
N SER A 366 20.78 -2.36 -7.32
CA SER A 366 21.42 -3.65 -7.62
C SER A 366 20.44 -4.73 -8.08
N LYS A 367 19.34 -4.95 -7.35
CA LYS A 367 18.33 -5.96 -7.72
C LYS A 367 17.53 -5.56 -8.97
N PRO A 368 17.03 -4.31 -9.12
CA PRO A 368 16.47 -3.85 -10.39
C PRO A 368 17.41 -3.98 -11.59
N LYS A 369 18.72 -3.72 -11.44
CA LYS A 369 19.71 -3.94 -12.51
C LYS A 369 19.74 -5.39 -12.98
N MET A 370 19.70 -6.35 -12.06
CA MET A 370 19.63 -7.78 -12.40
C MET A 370 18.34 -8.14 -13.15
N ASN A 371 17.25 -7.40 -12.91
CA ASN A 371 15.98 -7.56 -13.60
C ASN A 371 15.91 -6.80 -14.95
N GLY A 372 17.03 -6.28 -15.44
CA GLY A 372 17.13 -5.65 -16.77
C GLY A 372 16.89 -4.15 -16.82
N TYR A 373 16.67 -3.49 -15.67
CA TYR A 373 16.54 -2.03 -15.62
C TYR A 373 17.92 -1.36 -15.68
N ASN A 374 18.03 -0.26 -16.44
CA ASN A 374 19.31 0.45 -16.64
C ASN A 374 19.23 1.96 -16.39
N SER A 375 18.02 2.53 -16.29
CA SER A 375 17.79 3.91 -15.86
C SER A 375 17.14 3.91 -14.47
N PHE A 376 17.63 4.77 -13.57
CA PHE A 376 17.13 4.87 -12.20
C PHE A 376 16.79 6.32 -11.86
N ILE A 377 15.60 6.51 -11.30
CA ILE A 377 15.16 7.76 -10.69
C ILE A 377 15.11 7.53 -9.19
N LYS A 378 15.80 8.38 -8.43
CA LYS A 378 15.92 8.27 -6.98
C LYS A 378 15.16 9.43 -6.35
N TYR A 379 14.04 9.16 -5.70
CA TYR A 379 13.27 10.15 -4.96
C TYR A 379 13.62 10.10 -3.48
N GLY A 380 13.88 11.27 -2.90
CA GLY A 380 13.90 11.47 -1.46
C GLY A 380 12.63 12.21 -1.05
N ILE A 381 11.87 11.67 -0.12
CA ILE A 381 10.66 12.31 0.42
C ILE A 381 10.85 12.56 1.91
N ALA A 382 10.88 13.83 2.31
CA ALA A 382 10.95 14.22 3.71
C ALA A 382 9.59 14.71 4.20
N PHE A 383 9.16 14.28 5.40
CA PHE A 383 7.91 14.71 6.02
C PHE A 383 8.13 15.44 7.34
N TYR A 384 7.30 16.46 7.56
CA TYR A 384 7.09 17.13 8.84
C TYR A 384 5.60 17.44 9.02
N LYS A 385 4.93 16.68 9.89
CA LYS A 385 3.50 16.81 10.14
C LYS A 385 2.69 16.74 8.84
N LYS A 386 1.88 17.75 8.52
CA LYS A 386 1.10 17.82 7.29
C LYS A 386 1.85 18.46 6.11
N LYS A 387 3.17 18.57 6.21
CA LYS A 387 4.03 19.14 5.19
C LYS A 387 5.05 18.11 4.73
N CYS A 388 5.39 18.14 3.46
CA CYS A 388 6.45 17.32 2.89
C CYS A 388 7.27 18.09 1.88
N ARG A 389 8.44 17.54 1.57
CA ARG A 389 9.24 17.93 0.42
C ARG A 389 9.66 16.68 -0.33
N VAL A 390 9.69 16.78 -1.65
CA VAL A 390 10.18 15.73 -2.53
C VAL A 390 11.27 16.31 -3.40
N GLU A 391 12.38 15.59 -3.51
CA GLU A 391 13.46 15.88 -4.45
C GLU A 391 13.83 14.62 -5.21
N MET A 392 14.49 14.79 -6.35
CA MET A 392 14.93 13.64 -7.13
C MET A 392 16.32 13.81 -7.73
N LYS A 393 16.93 12.67 -8.01
CA LYS A 393 18.15 12.54 -8.80
C LYS A 393 17.98 11.48 -9.87
N ILE A 394 18.43 11.78 -11.08
CA ILE A 394 18.45 10.85 -12.23
C ILE A 394 19.92 10.54 -12.52
N ASN A 395 20.26 9.27 -12.75
CA ASN A 395 21.58 8.61 -12.81
C ASN A 395 22.86 9.34 -13.31
N LYS A 396 22.84 10.58 -13.83
CA LYS A 396 24.04 11.40 -14.11
C LYS A 396 23.85 12.93 -13.96
N TYR A 397 22.70 13.41 -13.46
CA TYR A 397 22.42 14.84 -13.33
C TYR A 397 22.29 15.25 -11.86
N ASP A 398 22.61 16.51 -11.57
CA ASP A 398 22.46 17.13 -10.25
C ASP A 398 21.01 17.03 -9.76
N ILE A 399 20.86 17.11 -8.43
CA ILE A 399 19.57 17.01 -7.74
C ILE A 399 18.64 18.12 -8.28
N LYS A 400 17.47 17.74 -8.80
CA LYS A 400 16.47 18.73 -9.21
C LYS A 400 15.68 19.19 -7.99
N CYS A 401 15.94 20.42 -7.56
CA CYS A 401 15.25 21.08 -6.46
C CYS A 401 14.08 21.94 -6.97
N GLN A 402 13.08 22.16 -6.10
CA GLN A 402 12.07 23.20 -6.32
C GLN A 402 12.68 24.57 -6.02
N SER A 403 12.72 25.48 -7.00
CA SER A 403 13.22 26.85 -6.84
C SER A 403 12.26 27.69 -5.99
N ASN A 404 12.73 28.22 -4.86
CA ASN A 404 12.02 29.23 -4.10
C ASN A 404 12.27 30.60 -4.75
N ASN A 405 11.27 31.15 -5.43
CA ASN A 405 11.30 32.56 -5.82
C ASN A 405 11.14 33.42 -4.56
N ASN A 406 12.26 33.92 -4.03
CA ASN A 406 12.33 35.09 -3.19
C ASN A 406 13.56 35.89 -3.65
N ASN A 407 13.36 36.79 -4.62
CA ASN A 407 14.31 37.86 -4.89
C ASN A 407 14.19 38.87 -3.74
N ASN A 408 15.27 39.03 -3.00
CA ASN A 408 15.62 40.26 -2.30
C ASN A 408 17.13 40.29 -2.06
N ASN A 409 17.70 41.43 -2.44
CA ASN A 409 19.00 42.06 -2.11
C ASN A 409 19.70 42.44 -3.42
N ASN A 410 19.58 43.69 -3.86
CA ASN A 410 20.32 44.87 -3.37
C ASN A 410 21.82 44.67 -3.54
N ASP A 411 22.34 45.24 -4.64
CA ASP A 411 23.43 46.21 -4.75
C ASP A 411 24.48 46.20 -3.63
N ASP A 412 25.74 45.96 -4.00
CA ASP A 412 26.78 47.01 -4.00
C ASP A 412 28.09 46.50 -4.64
N ASP A 413 28.67 47.39 -5.44
CA ASP A 413 30.09 47.70 -5.66
C ASP A 413 30.98 46.96 -6.69
N ASP A 414 31.33 47.77 -7.70
CA ASP A 414 32.67 48.15 -8.20
C ASP A 414 33.11 47.68 -9.60
N ASP A 415 33.07 48.68 -10.50
CA ASP A 415 34.10 49.15 -11.43
C ASP A 415 34.83 48.17 -12.36
N ASP A 416 34.66 48.38 -13.68
CA ASP A 416 35.77 48.79 -14.56
C ASP A 416 35.24 49.23 -15.94
N ASP A 417 35.95 50.21 -16.50
CA ASP A 417 35.71 51.06 -17.67
C ASP A 417 35.54 50.35 -19.02
N ASP A 418 34.80 50.98 -19.95
CA ASP A 418 35.33 51.48 -21.24
C ASP A 418 34.19 51.92 -22.19
N ASP A 419 34.27 53.20 -22.59
CA ASP A 419 34.01 53.81 -23.90
C ASP A 419 32.89 53.29 -24.84
N ASP A 420 31.91 54.14 -25.13
CA ASP A 420 31.80 54.84 -26.43
C ASP A 420 30.41 55.49 -26.64
N ASP A 421 30.44 56.82 -26.74
CA ASP A 421 29.85 57.63 -27.81
C ASP A 421 28.34 57.66 -28.15
N ASN A 422 27.87 58.92 -28.17
CA ASN A 422 26.87 59.53 -29.06
C ASN A 422 25.38 59.64 -28.64
N ASN A 423 25.03 60.91 -28.39
CA ASN A 423 23.97 61.69 -29.02
C ASN A 423 22.57 61.81 -28.39
N ASP A 424 22.30 63.08 -28.10
CA ASP A 424 21.13 63.88 -28.48
C ASP A 424 19.81 63.74 -27.69
N ASP A 425 19.56 64.86 -27.00
CA ASP A 425 18.38 65.72 -27.10
C ASP A 425 17.09 65.43 -26.32
N ASP A 426 16.74 66.50 -25.60
CA ASP A 426 15.42 67.12 -25.47
C ASP A 426 14.39 66.61 -24.44
N ASN A 427 14.33 67.40 -23.36
CA ASN A 427 13.21 68.26 -22.98
C ASN A 427 11.93 67.69 -22.33
N ASP A 428 11.61 68.40 -21.24
CA ASP A 428 10.31 68.92 -20.82
C ASP A 428 9.32 68.05 -20.04
N ASP A 429 9.37 68.29 -18.73
CA ASP A 429 8.38 69.07 -17.98
C ASP A 429 6.91 68.61 -17.81
N ILE A 430 6.48 68.72 -16.54
CA ILE A 430 5.21 69.29 -16.05
C ILE A 430 3.99 68.36 -15.82
N ASN A 431 3.79 68.13 -14.50
CA ASN A 431 2.60 68.40 -13.68
C ASN A 431 1.27 67.61 -13.80
N ASN A 432 0.81 67.28 -12.59
CA ASN A 432 -0.50 67.59 -11.99
C ASN A 432 -1.70 66.60 -12.06
N ASP A 433 -1.95 66.04 -10.88
CA ASP A 433 -3.12 66.31 -10.02
C ASP A 433 -4.47 65.59 -10.20
N ASN A 434 -4.99 65.21 -9.02
CA ASN A 434 -6.41 65.12 -8.61
C ASN A 434 -7.30 64.01 -9.20
N ASN A 435 -7.84 63.11 -8.35
CA ASN A 435 -9.04 63.41 -7.55
C ASN A 435 -9.59 62.23 -6.71
N LYS A 436 -10.06 62.62 -5.52
CA LYS A 436 -11.00 62.02 -4.55
C LYS A 436 -12.08 61.06 -5.09
N LYS A 437 -12.45 60.06 -4.25
CA LYS A 437 -13.81 59.95 -3.66
C LYS A 437 -13.90 58.98 -2.47
N ARG A 438 -14.57 59.48 -1.41
CA ARG A 438 -14.98 58.83 -0.14
C ARG A 438 -16.36 58.17 -0.28
N THR A 439 -16.62 57.10 0.51
CA THR A 439 -17.89 56.85 1.24
C THR A 439 -17.72 55.68 2.24
N LYS A 440 -17.59 55.93 3.55
CA LYS A 440 -18.58 55.73 4.67
C LYS A 440 -19.37 54.40 4.61
N VAL A 441 -19.05 53.41 5.46
CA VAL A 441 -19.54 53.16 6.85
C VAL A 441 -21.03 52.86 6.96
N ILE A 442 -21.40 51.67 7.46
CA ILE A 442 -22.45 51.43 8.47
C ILE A 442 -22.11 50.15 9.27
N LYS A 443 -22.04 50.30 10.60
CA LYS A 443 -22.08 49.24 11.62
C LYS A 443 -23.53 49.07 12.07
N THR A 444 -23.99 47.84 12.27
CA THR A 444 -25.08 47.54 13.21
C THR A 444 -24.78 46.30 14.05
N ARG A 445 -25.17 46.40 15.32
CA ARG A 445 -24.85 45.53 16.46
C ARG A 445 -26.08 44.70 16.84
N LYS A 446 -25.83 43.50 17.39
CA LYS A 446 -26.61 42.74 18.40
C LYS A 446 -28.01 42.22 18.03
N ARG A 447 -28.19 40.90 18.19
CA ARG A 447 -29.09 40.36 19.25
C ARG A 447 -28.83 38.88 19.58
N ARG A 448 -28.99 38.58 20.87
CA ARG A 448 -28.93 37.26 21.53
C ARG A 448 -30.15 36.41 21.18
N GLY A 449 -29.97 35.09 21.12
CA GLY A 449 -31.06 34.11 21.18
C GLY A 449 -30.57 32.81 21.82
N ARG A 450 -31.17 32.45 22.97
CA ARG A 450 -30.93 31.23 23.76
C ARG A 450 -31.70 30.04 23.15
N GLY A 451 -31.09 28.86 23.21
CA GLY A 451 -31.71 27.62 23.72
C GLY A 451 -32.54 26.76 22.76
N ARG A 452 -32.13 25.50 22.59
CA ARG A 452 -32.85 24.31 23.08
C ARG A 452 -32.07 23.02 22.76
N ARG A 453 -31.82 22.24 23.81
CA ARG A 453 -31.40 20.83 23.80
C ARG A 453 -32.66 20.01 24.08
N THR A 454 -33.01 19.06 23.21
CA THR A 454 -33.64 17.75 23.48
C THR A 454 -33.97 17.09 22.13
N LYS A 455 -33.27 16.01 21.76
CA LYS A 455 -33.65 14.62 21.99
C LYS A 455 -32.48 13.72 21.63
#